data_AF-A0A8J3RDZ1-F1
#
_entry.id   AF-A0A8J3RDZ1-F1
#
_cell.length_a   1.000
_cell.length_b   1.000
_cell.length_c   1.000
_cell.angle_alpha   90.00
_cell.angle_beta   90.00
_cell.angle_gamma   90.00
#
_symmetry.space_group_name_H-M   'P 1'
#
loop_
_entity.id
_entity.type
_entity.pdbx_description
1 polymer ?
#
loop_
_entity_poly.entity_id
_entity_poly.type
_entity_poly.pdbx_seq_one_letter_code
_entity_poly.pdbx_strand_id
1 'polypeptide(L)'
;MRLLLEAYYEPQFSDRSHGFRPNRGCHTALREIATTWNGTTWFIEGDISDCFGSLDHNVMIKILAEKIHDNRFLRLIRNMLTAGYLEDWRWNATLSGAPQGGVVSPILSSIYLHKLDTYVETVLIPRYTQGTLRKTNPEHNRIRQALRRARRRGDRVQARQLQQRMRRIPSQDADDPGYRRLRYSRYADDHLLGFTGPKAEAEQIKDQLARFLREELKLELNADKTLITHARTRAARYLGYEIVTQHADQKITRGRRSANGVIALRVPHDVIKAKCAPYLRNGKPEARTALHNLDDYDIVKTYGDQYRGIVQYYLLATDVWRLTRLRWVAETSMLKTLAAKHSSTVSKIAAKYRAKIQTPNGIRTCFEARVERDGKQPLVARFGGIPLARRKTAVLIDRVIQPVPYPRKELTIRLRRGRCELCEEVAKVQVHQIRKLAQLTRSGTDLPAWAALMARMRRKTLVVCQPCHEAIHNGHPSANAA
;
A
#
# COMPACT_ATOMS: atom_id res chain seq x y z
N MET A 1 -22.12 -13.78 -14.37
CA MET A 1 -20.95 -14.69 -14.35
C MET A 1 -20.19 -14.61 -13.03
N ARG A 2 -19.54 -13.48 -12.70
CA ARG A 2 -18.76 -13.34 -11.45
C ARG A 2 -19.52 -13.77 -10.18
N LEU A 3 -20.70 -13.20 -9.94
CA LEU A 3 -21.50 -13.48 -8.73
C LEU A 3 -21.82 -14.99 -8.57
N LEU A 4 -22.10 -15.67 -9.68
CA LEU A 4 -22.39 -17.11 -9.67
C LEU A 4 -21.15 -17.95 -9.33
N LEU A 5 -20.00 -17.62 -9.95
CA LEU A 5 -18.75 -18.30 -9.67
C LEU A 5 -18.29 -18.04 -8.23
N GLU A 6 -18.43 -16.81 -7.73
CA GLU A 6 -18.08 -16.44 -6.36
C GLU A 6 -18.92 -17.26 -5.36
N ALA A 7 -20.24 -17.34 -5.55
CA ALA A 7 -21.12 -18.08 -4.64
C ALA A 7 -20.78 -19.58 -4.57
N TYR A 8 -20.37 -20.18 -5.68
CA TYR A 8 -20.08 -21.62 -5.75
C TYR A 8 -18.67 -21.99 -5.27
N TYR A 9 -17.64 -21.24 -5.67
CA TYR A 9 -16.25 -21.58 -5.40
C TYR A 9 -15.71 -21.00 -4.08
N GLU A 10 -16.25 -19.88 -3.58
CA GLU A 10 -15.75 -19.24 -2.36
C GLU A 10 -15.71 -20.18 -1.13
N PRO A 11 -16.71 -21.05 -0.88
CA PRO A 11 -16.67 -22.00 0.23
C PRO A 11 -15.65 -23.14 0.05
N GLN A 12 -15.23 -23.42 -1.19
CA GLN A 12 -14.33 -24.52 -1.52
C GLN A 12 -12.86 -24.09 -1.51
N PHE A 13 -12.58 -22.79 -1.63
CA PHE A 13 -11.22 -22.28 -1.64
C PHE A 13 -10.50 -22.48 -0.31
N SER A 14 -9.23 -22.90 -0.41
CA SER A 14 -8.33 -23.05 0.73
C SER A 14 -8.27 -21.77 1.58
N ASP A 15 -8.24 -21.94 2.91
CA ASP A 15 -8.04 -20.85 3.85
C ASP A 15 -6.70 -20.13 3.71
N ARG A 16 -5.73 -20.72 3.00
CA ARG A 16 -4.39 -20.17 2.80
C ARG A 16 -4.27 -19.32 1.54
N SER A 17 -5.33 -19.29 0.73
CA SER A 17 -5.48 -18.40 -0.41
C SER A 17 -6.25 -17.15 -0.01
N HIS A 18 -5.61 -15.99 -0.15
CA HIS A 18 -6.15 -14.69 0.29
C HIS A 18 -6.47 -13.73 -0.86
N GLY A 19 -5.95 -13.99 -2.07
CA GLY A 19 -6.09 -13.09 -3.22
C GLY A 19 -7.51 -13.06 -3.79
N PHE A 20 -8.01 -11.86 -4.13
CA PHE A 20 -9.29 -11.63 -4.81
C PHE A 20 -10.54 -12.22 -4.13
N ARG A 21 -10.50 -12.43 -2.81
CA ARG A 21 -11.62 -13.00 -2.05
C ARG A 21 -12.32 -11.95 -1.18
N PRO A 22 -13.64 -12.05 -1.00
CA PRO A 22 -14.37 -11.17 -0.09
C PRO A 22 -13.82 -11.30 1.34
N ASN A 23 -13.62 -10.18 2.04
CA ASN A 23 -13.10 -10.09 3.41
C ASN A 23 -11.66 -10.62 3.63
N ARG A 24 -10.93 -11.00 2.58
CA ARG A 24 -9.50 -11.35 2.64
C ARG A 24 -8.68 -10.35 1.83
N GLY A 25 -7.47 -10.06 2.30
CA GLY A 25 -6.60 -9.06 1.67
C GLY A 25 -5.14 -9.25 2.06
N CYS A 26 -4.25 -8.36 1.64
CA CYS A 26 -2.81 -8.52 1.92
C CYS A 26 -2.54 -8.66 3.43
N HIS A 27 -3.28 -7.93 4.26
CA HIS A 27 -3.13 -7.95 5.71
C HIS A 27 -3.55 -9.27 6.36
N THR A 28 -4.46 -10.05 5.77
CA THR A 28 -4.86 -11.34 6.34
C THR A 28 -3.75 -12.37 6.13
N ALA A 29 -3.19 -12.45 4.91
CA ALA A 29 -2.04 -13.30 4.59
C ALA A 29 -0.81 -12.96 5.46
N LEU A 30 -0.46 -11.68 5.54
CA LEU A 30 0.68 -11.22 6.35
C LEU A 30 0.49 -11.47 7.84
N ARG A 31 -0.75 -11.35 8.35
CA ARG A 31 -1.08 -11.66 9.75
C ARG A 31 -0.91 -13.14 10.02
N GLU A 32 -1.42 -14.01 9.15
CA GLU A 32 -1.26 -15.46 9.25
C GLU A 32 0.23 -15.84 9.31
N ILE A 33 1.05 -15.28 8.42
CA ILE A 33 2.49 -15.51 8.44
C ILE A 33 3.10 -15.04 9.78
N ALA A 34 2.79 -13.82 10.22
CA ALA A 34 3.35 -13.28 11.45
C ALA A 34 2.94 -14.03 12.73
N THR A 35 1.77 -14.67 12.77
CA THR A 35 1.28 -15.41 13.95
C THR A 35 1.67 -16.88 13.92
N THR A 36 1.53 -17.50 12.75
CA THR A 36 1.57 -18.95 12.62
C THR A 36 2.97 -19.42 12.27
N TRP A 37 3.77 -18.67 11.51
CA TRP A 37 5.00 -19.16 10.91
C TRP A 37 6.25 -19.11 11.83
N ASN A 38 6.06 -19.14 13.15
CA ASN A 38 7.16 -19.13 14.11
C ASN A 38 8.11 -20.32 13.92
N GLY A 39 9.42 -20.05 13.98
CA GLY A 39 10.49 -21.05 13.89
C GLY A 39 10.91 -21.45 12.47
N THR A 40 10.38 -20.82 11.42
CA THR A 40 10.73 -21.09 10.01
C THR A 40 12.22 -20.79 9.74
N THR A 41 12.91 -21.65 8.99
CA THR A 41 14.34 -21.48 8.67
C THR A 41 14.57 -20.99 7.25
N TRP A 42 13.76 -21.45 6.30
CA TRP A 42 13.84 -21.08 4.88
C TRP A 42 12.50 -20.50 4.41
N PHE A 43 12.59 -19.43 3.63
CA PHE A 43 11.48 -18.94 2.82
C PHE A 43 11.75 -19.30 1.36
N ILE A 44 10.74 -19.84 0.70
CA ILE A 44 10.76 -20.09 -0.74
C ILE A 44 9.76 -19.10 -1.33
N GLU A 45 10.29 -18.08 -2.00
CA GLU A 45 9.51 -17.08 -2.72
C GLU A 45 9.17 -17.64 -4.10
N GLY A 46 7.89 -17.56 -4.47
CA GLY A 46 7.39 -18.05 -5.74
C GLY A 46 6.53 -17.00 -6.44
N ASP A 47 6.89 -16.69 -7.68
CA ASP A 47 6.20 -15.75 -8.57
C ASP A 47 5.99 -16.46 -9.90
N ILE A 48 4.77 -16.37 -10.41
CA ILE A 48 4.37 -16.98 -11.69
C ILE A 48 4.55 -15.91 -12.77
N SER A 49 5.27 -16.25 -13.83
CA SER A 49 5.47 -15.34 -14.96
C SER A 49 4.15 -15.08 -15.68
N ASP A 50 3.69 -13.84 -15.67
CA ASP A 50 2.47 -13.36 -16.35
C ASP A 50 1.26 -14.29 -16.17
N CYS A 51 0.82 -14.45 -14.92
CA CYS A 51 -0.28 -15.35 -14.57
C CYS A 51 -1.60 -15.04 -15.31
N PHE A 52 -1.82 -13.81 -15.76
CA PHE A 52 -3.03 -13.48 -16.52
C PHE A 52 -2.87 -13.71 -18.01
N GLY A 53 -1.70 -13.46 -18.61
CA GLY A 53 -1.46 -13.68 -20.04
C GLY A 53 -1.14 -15.13 -20.44
N SER A 54 -0.66 -15.94 -19.51
CA SER A 54 -0.22 -17.32 -19.78
C SER A 54 -1.25 -18.43 -19.51
N LEU A 55 -2.48 -18.08 -19.07
CA LEU A 55 -3.49 -19.10 -18.76
C LEU A 55 -3.89 -19.91 -20.00
N ASP A 56 -3.64 -21.22 -19.97
CA ASP A 56 -4.13 -22.14 -21.00
C ASP A 56 -5.65 -22.28 -20.90
N HIS A 57 -6.36 -21.87 -21.95
CA HIS A 57 -7.82 -21.89 -22.01
C HIS A 57 -8.39 -23.30 -21.92
N ASN A 58 -7.69 -24.31 -22.45
CA ASN A 58 -8.17 -25.69 -22.41
C ASN A 58 -8.06 -26.27 -21.01
N VAL A 59 -6.96 -26.01 -20.30
CA VAL A 59 -6.81 -26.39 -18.88
C VAL A 59 -7.87 -25.69 -18.03
N MET A 60 -8.10 -24.39 -18.24
CA MET A 60 -9.12 -23.63 -17.51
C MET A 60 -10.52 -24.23 -17.71
N ILE A 61 -10.91 -24.50 -18.96
CA ILE A 61 -12.22 -25.09 -19.26
C ILE A 61 -12.32 -26.51 -18.70
N LYS A 62 -11.25 -27.31 -18.74
CA LYS A 62 -11.21 -28.65 -18.12
C LYS A 62 -11.46 -28.58 -16.62
N ILE A 63 -10.77 -27.67 -15.91
CA ILE A 63 -10.96 -27.47 -14.46
C ILE A 63 -12.40 -27.05 -14.15
N LEU A 64 -12.97 -26.12 -14.92
CA LEU A 64 -14.36 -25.69 -14.73
C LEU A 64 -15.36 -26.81 -15.03
N ALA A 65 -15.08 -27.64 -16.05
CA ALA A 65 -15.94 -28.76 -16.46
C ALA A 65 -16.01 -29.89 -15.42
N GLU A 66 -15.02 -30.01 -14.52
CA GLU A 66 -15.08 -30.98 -13.42
C GLU A 66 -16.24 -30.72 -12.45
N LYS A 67 -16.69 -29.47 -12.35
CA LYS A 67 -17.73 -29.04 -11.40
C LYS A 67 -18.98 -28.51 -12.09
N ILE A 68 -18.82 -27.77 -13.18
CA ILE A 68 -19.91 -27.14 -13.93
C ILE A 68 -20.19 -27.98 -15.17
N HIS A 69 -21.38 -28.58 -15.21
CA HIS A 69 -21.83 -29.45 -16.30
C HIS A 69 -22.61 -28.70 -17.39
N ASP A 70 -22.83 -27.39 -17.24
CA ASP A 70 -23.52 -26.57 -18.24
C ASP A 70 -22.58 -26.18 -19.39
N ASN A 71 -22.74 -26.90 -20.51
CA ASN A 71 -21.98 -26.67 -21.73
C ASN A 71 -22.21 -25.27 -22.34
N ARG A 72 -23.37 -24.63 -22.13
CA ARG A 72 -23.63 -23.26 -22.62
C ARG A 72 -22.79 -22.26 -21.85
N PHE A 73 -22.70 -22.43 -20.54
CA PHE A 73 -21.89 -21.59 -19.67
C PHE A 73 -20.39 -21.75 -19.94
N LEU A 74 -19.91 -23.00 -20.10
CA LEU A 74 -18.52 -23.27 -20.46
C LEU A 74 -18.15 -22.66 -21.84
N ARG A 75 -19.05 -22.76 -22.83
CA ARG A 75 -18.86 -22.13 -24.14
C ARG A 75 -18.82 -20.61 -24.05
N LEU A 76 -19.65 -20.00 -23.19
CA LEU A 76 -19.64 -18.56 -22.95
C LEU A 76 -18.29 -18.11 -22.36
N ILE A 77 -17.75 -18.83 -21.37
CA ILE A 77 -16.43 -18.52 -20.79
C ILE A 77 -15.33 -18.68 -21.85
N ARG A 78 -15.37 -19.75 -22.65
CA ARG A 78 -14.41 -19.95 -23.75
C ARG A 78 -14.46 -18.78 -24.73
N ASN A 79 -15.64 -18.40 -25.20
CA ASN A 79 -15.80 -17.27 -26.12
C ASN A 79 -15.29 -15.96 -25.51
N MET A 80 -15.50 -15.74 -24.20
CA MET A 80 -15.00 -14.56 -23.50
C MET A 80 -13.46 -14.54 -23.45
N LEU A 81 -12.80 -15.69 -23.24
CA LEU A 81 -11.35 -15.79 -23.21
C LEU A 81 -10.73 -15.59 -24.62
N THR A 82 -11.41 -16.07 -25.66
CA THR A 82 -10.97 -15.96 -27.07
C THR A 82 -11.36 -14.61 -27.73
N ALA A 83 -12.10 -13.75 -27.04
CA ALA A 83 -12.68 -12.53 -27.62
C ALA A 83 -11.65 -11.49 -28.14
N GLY A 84 -10.35 -11.70 -27.89
CA GLY A 84 -9.30 -10.78 -28.30
C GLY A 84 -9.32 -9.47 -27.53
N TYR A 85 -8.45 -8.55 -27.92
CA TYR A 85 -8.45 -7.18 -27.43
C TYR A 85 -8.15 -6.20 -28.58
N LEU A 86 -8.58 -4.95 -28.40
CA LEU A 86 -8.34 -3.88 -29.36
C LEU A 86 -7.26 -2.95 -28.79
N GLU A 87 -6.16 -2.79 -29.52
CA GLU A 87 -5.06 -1.88 -29.18
C GLU A 87 -4.71 -1.06 -30.42
N ASP A 88 -4.64 0.27 -30.28
CA ASP A 88 -4.38 1.21 -31.39
C ASP A 88 -5.24 0.96 -32.64
N TRP A 89 -6.54 0.69 -32.43
CA TRP A 89 -7.51 0.35 -33.48
C TRP A 89 -7.19 -0.91 -34.29
N ARG A 90 -6.30 -1.78 -33.79
CA ARG A 90 -6.00 -3.09 -34.36
C ARG A 90 -6.54 -4.18 -33.44
N TRP A 91 -7.26 -5.14 -34.03
CA TRP A 91 -7.74 -6.30 -33.31
C TRP A 91 -6.61 -7.32 -33.16
N ASN A 92 -6.37 -7.76 -31.93
CA ASN A 92 -5.41 -8.78 -31.59
C ASN A 92 -6.15 -9.99 -30.99
N ALA A 93 -5.85 -11.20 -31.48
CA ALA A 93 -6.39 -12.44 -30.93
C ALA A 93 -5.74 -12.77 -29.57
N THR A 94 -6.52 -13.16 -28.57
CA THR A 94 -5.99 -13.76 -27.33
C THR A 94 -5.79 -15.26 -27.54
N LEU A 95 -4.57 -15.66 -27.86
CA LEU A 95 -4.18 -17.08 -28.00
C LEU A 95 -4.03 -17.78 -26.63
N SER A 96 -3.72 -17.01 -25.58
CA SER A 96 -3.64 -17.45 -24.18
C SER A 96 -4.04 -16.31 -23.25
N GLY A 97 -4.38 -16.65 -22.00
CA GLY A 97 -4.63 -15.68 -20.96
C GLY A 97 -6.08 -15.18 -20.82
N ALA A 98 -6.35 -14.43 -19.76
CA ALA A 98 -7.61 -13.75 -19.52
C ALA A 98 -7.43 -12.23 -19.68
N PRO A 99 -8.38 -11.51 -20.29
CA PRO A 99 -8.26 -10.07 -20.49
C PRO A 99 -8.03 -9.35 -19.16
N GLN A 100 -6.90 -8.63 -19.06
CA GLN A 100 -6.56 -7.84 -17.88
C GLN A 100 -7.55 -6.68 -17.75
N GLY A 101 -8.35 -6.69 -16.68
CA GLY A 101 -9.45 -5.73 -16.47
C GLY A 101 -10.86 -6.33 -16.61
N GLY A 102 -10.98 -7.57 -17.06
CA GLY A 102 -12.24 -8.30 -17.00
C GLY A 102 -12.67 -8.54 -15.56
N VAL A 103 -13.90 -8.18 -15.21
CA VAL A 103 -14.46 -8.35 -13.84
C VAL A 103 -14.43 -9.83 -13.39
N VAL A 104 -14.42 -10.77 -14.35
CA VAL A 104 -14.41 -12.22 -14.11
C VAL A 104 -12.99 -12.81 -14.08
N SER A 105 -11.98 -12.12 -14.62
CA SER A 105 -10.60 -12.63 -14.71
C SER A 105 -9.98 -12.97 -13.34
N PRO A 106 -10.17 -12.17 -12.26
CA PRO A 106 -9.61 -12.48 -10.95
C PRO A 106 -10.13 -13.78 -10.34
N ILE A 107 -11.43 -14.07 -10.47
CA ILE A 107 -11.99 -15.32 -9.96
C ILE A 107 -11.55 -16.53 -10.77
N LEU A 108 -11.44 -16.39 -12.10
CA LEU A 108 -10.92 -17.47 -12.96
C LEU A 108 -9.47 -17.82 -12.61
N SER A 109 -8.61 -16.83 -12.39
CA SER A 109 -7.24 -17.04 -11.91
C SER A 109 -7.22 -17.75 -10.54
N SER A 110 -8.09 -17.33 -9.61
CA SER A 110 -8.20 -17.99 -8.30
C SER A 110 -8.66 -19.45 -8.40
N ILE A 111 -9.63 -19.78 -9.28
CA ILE A 111 -10.08 -21.15 -9.54
C ILE A 111 -8.94 -21.99 -10.13
N TYR A 112 -8.22 -21.43 -11.09
CA TYR A 112 -7.11 -22.11 -11.74
C TYR A 112 -6.01 -22.48 -10.75
N LEU A 113 -5.56 -21.51 -9.96
CA LEU A 113 -4.52 -21.67 -8.96
C LEU A 113 -5.01 -22.42 -7.70
N HIS A 114 -6.31 -22.67 -7.55
CA HIS A 114 -6.80 -23.53 -6.48
C HIS A 114 -6.28 -24.96 -6.62
N LYS A 115 -6.04 -25.46 -7.85
CA LYS A 115 -5.40 -26.76 -8.09
C LYS A 115 -3.99 -26.83 -7.49
N LEU A 116 -3.24 -25.74 -7.57
CA LEU A 116 -1.95 -25.60 -6.90
C LEU A 116 -2.12 -25.66 -5.37
N ASP A 117 -3.09 -24.92 -4.82
CA ASP A 117 -3.37 -24.95 -3.38
C ASP A 117 -3.69 -26.38 -2.90
N THR A 118 -4.54 -27.10 -3.63
CA THR A 118 -4.89 -28.50 -3.32
C THR A 118 -3.67 -29.41 -3.37
N TYR A 119 -2.81 -29.28 -4.39
CA TYR A 119 -1.58 -30.08 -4.49
C TYR A 119 -0.63 -29.83 -3.32
N VAL A 120 -0.44 -28.56 -2.94
CA VAL A 120 0.40 -28.21 -1.81
C VAL A 120 -0.15 -28.81 -0.51
N GLU A 121 -1.46 -28.68 -0.28
CA GLU A 121 -2.10 -29.14 0.96
C GLU A 121 -2.18 -30.66 1.09
N THR A 122 -2.37 -31.37 -0.02
CA THR A 122 -2.55 -32.84 -0.01
C THR A 122 -1.24 -33.61 -0.17
N VAL A 123 -0.28 -33.09 -0.94
CA VAL A 123 0.96 -33.80 -1.28
C VAL A 123 2.14 -33.24 -0.51
N LEU A 124 2.44 -31.95 -0.67
CA LEU A 124 3.67 -31.36 -0.14
C LEU A 124 3.65 -31.25 1.38
N ILE A 125 2.56 -30.76 1.95
CA ILE A 125 2.49 -30.50 3.39
C ILE A 125 2.56 -31.78 4.22
N PRO A 126 1.80 -32.85 3.92
CA PRO A 126 1.92 -34.10 4.65
C PRO A 126 3.29 -34.75 4.49
N ARG A 127 3.90 -34.65 3.30
CA ARG A 127 5.22 -35.24 3.02
C ARG A 127 6.36 -34.55 3.78
N TYR A 128 6.33 -33.21 3.85
CA TYR A 128 7.39 -32.39 4.43
C TYR A 128 7.05 -31.83 5.83
N THR A 129 6.00 -32.37 6.48
CA THR A 129 5.67 -32.06 7.88
C THR A 129 5.86 -33.31 8.73
N GLN A 130 6.87 -33.29 9.58
CA GLN A 130 7.25 -34.42 10.44
C GLN A 130 7.52 -33.91 11.86
N GLY A 131 7.12 -34.70 12.85
CA GLY A 131 7.33 -34.39 14.27
C GLY A 131 6.32 -33.41 14.86
N THR A 132 5.88 -33.71 16.09
CA THR A 132 4.94 -32.88 16.84
C THR A 132 5.64 -31.74 17.56
N LEU A 133 6.80 -32.02 18.17
CA LEU A 133 7.60 -31.11 18.99
C LEU A 133 9.08 -31.26 18.65
N ARG A 134 9.81 -30.13 18.66
CA ARG A 134 11.28 -30.14 18.55
C ARG A 134 11.89 -30.80 19.79
N LYS A 135 12.93 -31.60 19.58
CA LYS A 135 13.76 -32.14 20.66
C LYS A 135 14.35 -31.01 21.49
N THR A 136 14.48 -31.27 22.78
CA THR A 136 15.08 -30.30 23.70
C THR A 136 16.59 -30.34 23.54
N ASN A 137 17.24 -29.17 23.47
CA ASN A 137 18.68 -29.10 23.32
C ASN A 137 19.37 -29.71 24.58
N PRO A 138 20.21 -30.76 24.42
CA PRO A 138 20.91 -31.42 25.53
C PRO A 138 21.81 -30.46 26.32
N GLU A 139 22.50 -29.55 25.65
CA GLU A 139 23.39 -28.58 26.30
C GLU A 139 22.59 -27.58 27.16
N HIS A 140 21.48 -27.08 26.63
CA HIS A 140 20.57 -26.23 27.38
C HIS A 140 20.00 -26.97 28.61
N ASN A 141 19.67 -28.26 28.46
CA ASN A 141 19.23 -29.10 29.58
C ASN A 141 20.31 -29.25 30.67
N ARG A 142 21.56 -29.51 30.28
CA ARG A 142 22.70 -29.60 31.21
C ARG A 142 22.87 -28.32 32.01
N ILE A 143 22.85 -27.16 31.35
CA ILE A 143 22.97 -25.86 32.03
C ILE A 143 21.76 -25.59 32.93
N ARG A 144 20.55 -25.94 32.50
CA ARG A 144 19.33 -25.78 33.32
C ARG A 144 19.41 -26.62 34.60
N GLN A 145 19.91 -27.85 34.50
CA GLN A 145 20.12 -28.71 35.67
C GLN A 145 21.21 -28.14 36.59
N ALA A 146 22.35 -27.69 36.04
CA ALA A 146 23.41 -27.05 36.81
C ALA A 146 22.90 -25.78 37.54
N LEU A 147 22.10 -24.95 36.88
CA LEU A 147 21.47 -23.77 37.46
C LEU A 147 20.55 -24.13 38.63
N ARG A 148 19.75 -25.20 38.52
CA ARG A 148 18.92 -25.71 39.62
C ARG A 148 19.79 -26.16 40.80
N ARG A 149 20.90 -26.85 40.57
CA ARG A 149 21.84 -27.29 41.62
C ARG A 149 22.52 -26.09 42.31
N ALA A 150 22.97 -25.09 41.54
CA ALA A 150 23.58 -23.87 42.09
C ALA A 150 22.60 -23.07 42.96
N ARG A 151 21.35 -22.93 42.52
CA ARG A 151 20.29 -22.26 43.31
C ARG A 151 19.98 -22.98 44.62
N ARG A 152 19.95 -24.33 44.62
CA ARG A 152 19.76 -25.12 45.85
C ARG A 152 20.92 -24.95 46.84
N ARG A 153 22.15 -24.79 46.35
CA ARG A 153 23.35 -24.56 47.17
C ARG A 153 23.52 -23.11 47.65
N GLY A 154 22.65 -22.20 47.24
CA GLY A 154 22.74 -20.78 47.61
C GLY A 154 23.82 -19.96 46.87
N ASP A 155 24.54 -20.56 45.92
CA ASP A 155 25.60 -19.87 45.15
C ASP A 155 24.99 -18.92 44.10
N ARG A 156 24.88 -17.65 44.48
CA ARG A 156 24.31 -16.58 43.65
C ARG A 156 25.18 -16.21 42.46
N VAL A 157 26.51 -16.32 42.56
CA VAL A 157 27.45 -15.92 41.51
C VAL A 157 27.45 -16.94 40.39
N GLN A 158 27.59 -18.23 40.74
CA GLN A 158 27.52 -19.32 39.76
C GLN A 158 26.14 -19.39 39.11
N ALA A 159 25.06 -19.19 39.87
CA ALA A 159 23.72 -19.13 39.30
C ALA A 159 23.56 -17.99 38.28
N ARG A 160 24.15 -16.82 38.53
CA ARG A 160 24.10 -15.68 37.59
C ARG A 160 24.87 -15.95 36.31
N GLN A 161 26.07 -16.53 36.40
CA GLN A 161 26.88 -16.92 35.23
C GLN A 161 26.18 -18.01 34.39
N LEU A 162 25.67 -19.06 35.03
CA LEU A 162 24.91 -20.12 34.35
C LEU A 162 23.65 -19.57 33.70
N GLN A 163 22.97 -18.60 34.33
CA GLN A 163 21.81 -17.95 33.73
C GLN A 163 22.18 -17.07 32.53
N GLN A 164 23.35 -16.42 32.52
CA GLN A 164 23.86 -15.70 31.34
C GLN A 164 24.21 -16.65 30.20
N ARG A 165 24.88 -17.77 30.50
CA ARG A 165 25.23 -18.80 29.52
C ARG A 165 23.98 -19.48 28.94
N MET A 166 23.01 -19.83 29.79
CA MET A 166 21.73 -20.42 29.39
C MET A 166 20.97 -19.53 28.42
N ARG A 167 21.10 -18.19 28.53
CA ARG A 167 20.47 -17.29 27.56
C ARG A 167 21.00 -17.59 26.17
N ARG A 168 22.32 -17.64 25.95
CA ARG A 168 22.95 -17.77 24.63
C ARG A 168 22.56 -19.02 23.86
N ILE A 169 22.12 -20.06 24.56
CA ILE A 169 21.82 -21.36 23.98
C ILE A 169 20.30 -21.49 23.77
N PRO A 170 19.83 -21.90 22.58
CA PRO A 170 18.42 -22.21 22.35
C PRO A 170 17.92 -23.35 23.26
N SER A 171 16.67 -23.25 23.74
CA SER A 171 16.08 -24.30 24.58
C SER A 171 15.71 -25.57 23.82
N GLN A 172 15.40 -25.43 22.54
CA GLN A 172 15.09 -26.51 21.62
C GLN A 172 16.23 -26.61 20.60
N ASP A 173 16.41 -27.81 20.07
CA ASP A 173 17.33 -28.02 18.96
C ASP A 173 16.79 -27.29 17.72
N ALA A 174 17.64 -26.46 17.10
CA ALA A 174 17.28 -25.68 15.93
C ALA A 174 17.34 -26.53 14.65
N ASP A 175 18.21 -27.54 14.65
CA ASP A 175 18.54 -28.39 13.51
C ASP A 175 18.01 -29.82 13.68
N ASP A 176 16.99 -30.00 14.52
CA ASP A 176 16.38 -31.30 14.79
C ASP A 176 15.97 -32.00 13.48
N PRO A 177 16.60 -33.14 13.11
CA PRO A 177 16.25 -33.87 11.90
C PRO A 177 14.82 -34.40 11.92
N GLY A 178 14.26 -34.65 13.12
CA GLY A 178 12.92 -35.21 13.29
C GLY A 178 11.80 -34.16 13.31
N TYR A 179 12.13 -32.87 13.17
CA TYR A 179 11.14 -31.80 13.10
C TYR A 179 11.21 -31.09 11.74
N ARG A 180 10.19 -31.32 10.93
CA ARG A 180 9.97 -30.64 9.65
C ARG A 180 8.60 -29.99 9.66
N ARG A 181 8.51 -28.78 9.11
CA ARG A 181 7.22 -28.09 8.98
C ARG A 181 7.21 -27.24 7.73
N LEU A 182 6.30 -27.57 6.83
CA LEU A 182 6.00 -26.78 5.65
C LEU A 182 4.75 -25.94 5.90
N ARG A 183 4.84 -24.66 5.60
CA ARG A 183 3.73 -23.70 5.67
C ARG A 183 3.60 -23.02 4.31
N TYR A 184 2.37 -22.67 3.96
CA TYR A 184 2.04 -22.14 2.64
C TYR A 184 1.07 -20.97 2.79
N SER A 185 1.28 -19.92 2.00
CA SER A 185 0.37 -18.78 1.87
C SER A 185 0.43 -18.28 0.44
N ARG A 186 -0.74 -18.02 -0.15
CA ARG A 186 -0.87 -17.48 -1.50
C ARG A 186 -1.71 -16.22 -1.51
N TYR A 187 -1.28 -15.26 -2.31
CA TYR A 187 -2.02 -14.06 -2.63
C TYR A 187 -1.96 -13.85 -4.14
N ALA A 188 -3.05 -14.19 -4.84
CA ALA A 188 -3.09 -14.20 -6.30
C ALA A 188 -2.00 -15.13 -6.88
N ASP A 189 -1.06 -14.57 -7.64
CA ASP A 189 0.11 -15.21 -8.26
C ASP A 189 1.31 -15.34 -7.30
N ASP A 190 1.47 -14.37 -6.40
CA ASP A 190 2.48 -14.41 -5.34
C ASP A 190 2.21 -15.55 -4.36
N HIS A 191 3.15 -16.47 -4.22
CA HIS A 191 3.11 -17.53 -3.23
C HIS A 191 4.39 -17.58 -2.40
N LEU A 192 4.22 -17.89 -1.12
CA LEU A 192 5.31 -17.99 -0.18
C LEU A 192 5.20 -19.34 0.55
N LEU A 193 6.33 -20.05 0.64
CA LEU A 193 6.44 -21.23 1.50
C LEU A 193 7.44 -20.98 2.62
N GLY A 194 7.04 -21.32 3.83
CA GLY A 194 7.90 -21.33 5.01
C GLY A 194 8.27 -22.76 5.35
N PHE A 195 9.56 -23.10 5.22
CA PHE A 195 10.07 -24.43 5.53
C PHE A 195 10.99 -24.42 6.76
N THR A 196 10.84 -25.42 7.61
CA THR A 196 11.75 -25.71 8.72
C THR A 196 12.50 -27.00 8.40
N GLY A 197 13.79 -26.89 8.08
CA GLY A 197 14.63 -28.03 7.72
C GLY A 197 15.89 -27.62 6.97
N PRO A 198 16.59 -28.57 6.31
CA PRO A 198 17.81 -28.33 5.56
C PRO A 198 17.50 -27.67 4.20
N LYS A 199 18.52 -27.00 3.64
CA LYS A 199 18.39 -26.30 2.36
C LYS A 199 18.04 -27.23 1.20
N ALA A 200 18.63 -28.43 1.16
CA ALA A 200 18.42 -29.40 0.08
C ALA A 200 16.94 -29.81 -0.05
N GLU A 201 16.23 -30.00 1.06
CA GLU A 201 14.79 -30.30 1.04
C GLU A 201 13.99 -29.09 0.53
N ALA A 202 14.40 -27.85 0.85
CA ALA A 202 13.75 -26.65 0.33
C ALA A 202 13.91 -26.51 -1.19
N GLU A 203 15.08 -26.86 -1.72
CA GLU A 203 15.34 -26.91 -3.17
C GLU A 203 14.46 -27.96 -3.85
N GLN A 204 14.35 -29.17 -3.28
CA GLN A 204 13.45 -30.20 -3.79
C GLN A 204 11.98 -29.77 -3.82
N ILE A 205 11.51 -29.04 -2.80
CA ILE A 205 10.14 -28.51 -2.77
C ILE A 205 9.94 -27.50 -3.91
N LYS A 206 10.92 -26.62 -4.16
CA LYS A 206 10.89 -25.68 -5.29
C LYS A 206 10.79 -26.43 -6.63
N ASP A 207 11.61 -27.46 -6.83
CA ASP A 207 11.61 -28.23 -8.09
C ASP A 207 10.30 -29.00 -8.30
N GLN A 208 9.74 -29.58 -7.24
CA GLN A 208 8.43 -30.25 -7.32
C GLN A 208 7.29 -29.29 -7.66
N LEU A 209 7.31 -28.07 -7.09
CA LEU A 209 6.36 -27.02 -7.43
C LEU A 209 6.52 -26.58 -8.90
N ALA A 210 7.76 -26.36 -9.35
CA ALA A 210 8.06 -25.96 -10.72
C ALA A 210 7.55 -26.99 -11.74
N ARG A 211 7.78 -28.27 -11.45
CA ARG A 211 7.31 -29.38 -12.29
C ARG A 211 5.79 -29.45 -12.36
N PHE A 212 5.11 -29.38 -11.20
CA PHE A 212 3.64 -29.39 -11.17
C PHE A 212 3.04 -28.22 -11.97
N LEU A 213 3.60 -27.01 -11.80
CA LEU A 213 3.16 -25.84 -12.55
C LEU A 213 3.33 -26.02 -14.06
N ARG A 214 4.43 -26.61 -14.50
CA ARG A 214 4.71 -26.85 -15.93
C ARG A 214 3.86 -27.96 -16.53
N GLU A 215 3.71 -29.08 -15.83
CA GLU A 215 3.07 -30.30 -16.37
C GLU A 215 1.54 -30.22 -16.30
N GLU A 216 0.97 -29.79 -15.16
CA GLU A 216 -0.47 -29.81 -14.93
C GLU A 216 -1.13 -28.48 -15.30
N LEU A 217 -0.48 -27.37 -14.97
CA LEU A 217 -1.00 -26.02 -15.19
C LEU A 217 -0.36 -25.31 -16.38
N LYS A 218 0.63 -25.90 -17.06
CA LYS A 218 1.34 -25.24 -18.18
C LYS A 218 1.78 -23.80 -17.90
N LEU A 219 2.11 -23.51 -16.64
CA LEU A 219 2.59 -22.22 -16.18
C LEU A 219 4.10 -22.29 -15.91
N GLU A 220 4.79 -21.19 -16.20
CA GLU A 220 6.21 -21.06 -15.92
C GLU A 220 6.46 -20.23 -14.66
N LEU A 221 7.35 -20.73 -13.80
CA LEU A 221 7.86 -19.97 -12.66
C LEU A 221 8.88 -18.94 -13.12
N ASN A 222 8.81 -17.75 -12.54
CA ASN A 222 9.82 -16.73 -12.76
C ASN A 222 11.12 -17.09 -12.00
N ALA A 223 12.14 -17.57 -12.72
CA ALA A 223 13.41 -17.96 -12.10
C ALA A 223 14.11 -16.81 -11.35
N ASP A 224 14.01 -15.59 -11.88
CA ASP A 224 14.69 -14.40 -11.32
C ASP A 224 14.07 -13.95 -10.01
N LYS A 225 12.76 -14.14 -9.86
CA LYS A 225 12.02 -13.78 -8.64
C LYS A 225 11.89 -14.93 -7.65
N THR A 226 12.04 -16.18 -8.09
CA THR A 226 11.92 -17.36 -7.23
C THR A 226 13.19 -17.63 -6.43
N LEU A 227 13.28 -16.99 -5.26
CA LEU A 227 14.46 -17.05 -4.39
C LEU A 227 14.22 -17.94 -3.17
N ILE A 228 15.23 -18.73 -2.81
CA ILE A 228 15.29 -19.44 -1.53
C ILE A 228 16.10 -18.56 -0.58
N THR A 229 15.42 -17.96 0.40
CA THR A 229 16.04 -17.03 1.35
C THR A 229 16.11 -17.65 2.74
N HIS A 230 17.29 -17.56 3.35
CA HIS A 230 17.47 -18.03 4.72
C HIS A 230 16.93 -16.99 5.70
N ALA A 231 15.96 -17.40 6.52
CA ALA A 231 15.09 -16.52 7.30
C ALA A 231 15.82 -15.64 8.34
N ARG A 232 17.05 -16.00 8.73
CA ARG A 232 17.88 -15.27 9.72
C ARG A 232 18.84 -14.26 9.08
N THR A 233 19.32 -14.53 7.87
CA THR A 233 20.42 -13.77 7.25
C THR A 233 19.91 -12.77 6.22
N ARG A 234 18.84 -13.11 5.50
CA ARG A 234 18.20 -12.23 4.51
C ARG A 234 16.71 -12.12 4.78
N ALA A 235 16.13 -10.99 4.37
CA ALA A 235 14.69 -10.78 4.41
C ALA A 235 14.07 -11.29 3.11
N ALA A 236 12.99 -12.06 3.24
CA ALA A 236 12.15 -12.43 2.09
C ALA A 236 11.21 -11.28 1.74
N ARG A 237 10.90 -11.07 0.46
CA ARG A 237 9.94 -10.04 0.04
C ARG A 237 8.61 -10.69 -0.29
N TYR A 238 7.54 -10.21 0.34
CA TYR A 238 6.19 -10.70 0.07
C TYR A 238 5.18 -9.59 0.30
N LEU A 239 4.31 -9.33 -0.70
CA LEU A 239 3.28 -8.29 -0.66
C LEU A 239 3.84 -6.90 -0.26
N GLY A 240 5.03 -6.56 -0.75
CA GLY A 240 5.69 -5.28 -0.46
C GLY A 240 6.21 -5.13 0.97
N TYR A 241 6.24 -6.21 1.77
CA TYR A 241 6.86 -6.29 3.08
C TYR A 241 8.15 -7.12 3.05
N GLU A 242 9.07 -6.80 3.94
CA GLU A 242 10.22 -7.65 4.25
C GLU A 242 9.88 -8.56 5.43
N ILE A 243 9.96 -9.87 5.23
CA ILE A 243 9.70 -10.89 6.24
C ILE A 243 11.03 -11.39 6.77
N VAL A 244 11.24 -11.25 8.08
CA VAL A 244 12.44 -11.75 8.77
C VAL A 244 12.06 -12.55 10.00
N THR A 245 12.87 -13.55 10.33
CA THR A 245 12.81 -14.14 11.67
C THR A 245 13.63 -13.28 12.62
N GLN A 246 12.99 -12.82 13.70
CA GLN A 246 13.69 -12.07 14.72
C GLN A 246 14.64 -13.01 15.46
N HIS A 247 15.85 -12.51 15.67
CA HIS A 247 16.83 -13.10 16.56
C HIS A 247 17.46 -11.94 17.32
N ALA A 248 17.16 -11.82 18.61
CA ALA A 248 17.74 -10.79 19.45
C ALA A 248 18.15 -11.41 20.77
N ASP A 249 19.46 -11.63 20.92
CA ASP A 249 20.04 -12.24 22.12
C ASP A 249 19.92 -11.36 23.37
N GLN A 250 19.73 -10.05 23.17
CA GLN A 250 19.76 -9.02 24.21
C GLN A 250 18.37 -8.62 24.73
N LYS A 251 17.31 -8.80 23.93
CA LYS A 251 15.95 -8.35 24.32
C LYS A 251 15.28 -9.36 25.24
N ILE A 252 15.15 -9.00 26.51
CA ILE A 252 14.53 -9.82 27.56
C ILE A 252 13.16 -9.21 27.91
N THR A 253 12.12 -10.03 27.97
CA THR A 253 10.80 -9.63 28.44
C THR A 253 10.29 -10.69 29.42
N ARG A 254 9.87 -10.27 30.62
CA ARG A 254 9.41 -11.19 31.69
C ARG A 254 10.42 -12.33 31.97
N GLY A 255 11.71 -12.02 31.98
CA GLY A 255 12.78 -12.98 32.27
C GLY A 255 13.07 -14.02 31.18
N ARG A 256 12.42 -13.94 30.00
CA ARG A 256 12.65 -14.81 28.84
C ARG A 256 13.11 -14.00 27.63
N ARG A 257 13.82 -14.66 26.70
CA ARG A 257 14.10 -14.10 25.37
C ARG A 257 12.78 -14.01 24.60
N SER A 258 12.40 -12.81 24.17
CA SER A 258 11.07 -12.58 23.57
C SER A 258 11.07 -12.52 22.06
N ALA A 259 12.23 -12.48 21.42
CA ALA A 259 12.35 -12.22 19.98
C ALA A 259 12.74 -13.46 19.16
N ASN A 260 13.33 -14.50 19.75
CA ASN A 260 13.95 -15.58 18.95
C ASN A 260 12.92 -16.48 18.28
N GLY A 261 12.97 -16.56 16.95
CA GLY A 261 12.11 -17.42 16.13
C GLY A 261 10.74 -16.83 15.83
N VAL A 262 10.45 -15.60 16.26
CA VAL A 262 9.21 -14.88 15.95
C VAL A 262 9.37 -14.16 14.62
N ILE A 263 8.39 -14.26 13.74
CA ILE A 263 8.42 -13.51 12.48
C ILE A 263 8.10 -12.04 12.71
N ALA A 264 8.88 -11.19 12.07
CA ALA A 264 8.61 -9.77 11.97
C ALA A 264 8.50 -9.33 10.52
N LEU A 265 7.42 -8.60 10.29
CA LEU A 265 7.20 -7.82 9.09
C LEU A 265 7.95 -6.50 9.22
N ARG A 266 8.65 -6.08 8.18
CA ARG A 266 9.41 -4.84 8.09
C ARG A 266 9.03 -4.05 6.85
N VAL A 267 9.21 -2.73 6.92
CA VAL A 267 9.06 -1.85 5.76
C VAL A 267 10.38 -1.83 4.97
N PRO A 268 10.38 -2.23 3.69
CA PRO A 268 11.58 -2.19 2.86
C PRO A 268 12.13 -0.76 2.68
N HIS A 269 13.46 -0.61 2.68
CA HIS A 269 14.11 0.70 2.58
C HIS A 269 13.92 1.38 1.22
N ASP A 270 13.92 0.59 0.15
CA ASP A 270 13.66 1.01 -1.22
C ASP A 270 12.25 1.56 -1.40
N VAL A 271 11.24 0.95 -0.77
CA VAL A 271 9.87 1.49 -0.78
C VAL A 271 9.83 2.88 -0.13
N ILE A 272 10.50 3.07 1.00
CA ILE A 272 10.55 4.39 1.66
C ILE A 272 11.22 5.41 0.74
N LYS A 273 12.33 5.04 0.08
CA LYS A 273 13.01 5.90 -0.89
C LYS A 273 12.12 6.25 -2.08
N ALA A 274 11.47 5.26 -2.69
CA ALA A 274 10.57 5.42 -3.83
C ALA A 274 9.36 6.29 -3.48
N LYS A 275 8.76 6.11 -2.28
CA LYS A 275 7.63 6.94 -1.83
C LYS A 275 8.05 8.35 -1.39
N CYS A 276 9.31 8.56 -1.01
CA CYS A 276 9.84 9.91 -0.76
C CYS A 276 10.16 10.66 -2.06
N ALA A 277 10.54 9.97 -3.13
CA ALA A 277 11.03 10.58 -4.36
C ALA A 277 10.09 11.66 -4.97
N PRO A 278 8.76 11.48 -5.02
CA PRO A 278 7.85 12.51 -5.55
C PRO A 278 7.83 13.83 -4.77
N TYR A 279 8.32 13.82 -3.52
CA TYR A 279 8.36 14.98 -2.64
C TYR A 279 9.76 15.63 -2.59
N LEU A 280 10.75 15.00 -3.21
CA LEU A 280 12.15 15.43 -3.18
C LEU A 280 12.58 15.96 -4.54
N ARG A 281 13.34 17.05 -4.55
CA ARG A 281 14.11 17.53 -5.70
C ARG A 281 15.54 17.72 -5.25
N ASN A 282 16.50 17.13 -5.97
CA ASN A 282 17.93 17.14 -5.59
C ASN A 282 18.18 16.68 -4.14
N GLY A 283 17.42 15.67 -3.68
CA GLY A 283 17.54 15.11 -2.32
C GLY A 283 16.94 15.97 -1.20
N LYS A 284 16.37 17.14 -1.50
CA LYS A 284 15.72 18.04 -0.53
C LYS A 284 14.20 18.07 -0.74
N PRO A 285 13.38 18.17 0.33
CA PRO A 285 11.94 18.33 0.19
C PRO A 285 11.61 19.62 -0.56
N GLU A 286 10.80 19.56 -1.60
CA GLU A 286 10.51 20.71 -2.48
C GLU A 286 9.00 20.93 -2.66
N ALA A 287 8.60 22.14 -3.05
CA ALA A 287 7.20 22.46 -3.33
C ALA A 287 6.71 21.72 -4.59
N ARG A 288 5.48 21.19 -4.55
CA ARG A 288 4.83 20.59 -5.71
C ARG A 288 4.03 21.64 -6.46
N THR A 289 4.66 22.24 -7.46
CA THR A 289 4.07 23.31 -8.29
C THR A 289 2.75 22.91 -8.96
N ALA A 290 2.58 21.63 -9.32
CA ALA A 290 1.35 21.09 -9.90
C ALA A 290 0.11 21.26 -9.00
N LEU A 291 0.30 21.38 -7.68
CA LEU A 291 -0.78 21.52 -6.71
C LEU A 291 -1.03 22.99 -6.30
N HIS A 292 -0.25 23.97 -6.80
CA HIS A 292 -0.38 25.38 -6.40
C HIS A 292 -1.76 25.98 -6.72
N ASN A 293 -2.39 25.51 -7.79
CA ASN A 293 -3.68 26.03 -8.25
C ASN A 293 -4.88 25.43 -7.52
N LEU A 294 -4.66 24.44 -6.64
CA LEU A 294 -5.72 23.81 -5.85
C LEU A 294 -6.01 24.64 -4.59
N ASP A 295 -7.20 24.46 -4.04
CA ASP A 295 -7.52 25.04 -2.74
C ASP A 295 -6.65 24.44 -1.62
N ASP A 296 -6.44 25.20 -0.55
CA ASP A 296 -5.62 24.75 0.58
C ASP A 296 -6.15 23.43 1.17
N TYR A 297 -7.48 23.27 1.19
CA TYR A 297 -8.14 22.03 1.57
C TYR A 297 -7.72 20.86 0.68
N ASP A 298 -7.78 21.01 -0.64
CA ASP A 298 -7.46 19.95 -1.59
C ASP A 298 -5.98 19.59 -1.57
N ILE A 299 -5.10 20.56 -1.34
CA ILE A 299 -3.66 20.33 -1.14
C ILE A 299 -3.47 19.45 0.11
N VAL A 300 -3.94 19.90 1.28
CA VAL A 300 -3.79 19.15 2.54
C VAL A 300 -4.43 17.76 2.46
N LYS A 301 -5.59 17.66 1.80
CA LYS A 301 -6.30 16.38 1.57
C LYS A 301 -5.47 15.43 0.72
N THR A 302 -4.91 15.90 -0.40
CA THR A 302 -4.11 15.08 -1.32
C THR A 302 -2.87 14.49 -0.63
N TYR A 303 -2.12 15.33 0.09
CA TYR A 303 -0.97 14.86 0.87
C TYR A 303 -1.40 13.92 2.00
N GLY A 304 -2.50 14.25 2.69
CA GLY A 304 -3.04 13.46 3.79
C GLY A 304 -3.50 12.07 3.37
N ASP A 305 -4.21 11.97 2.24
CA ASP A 305 -4.72 10.70 1.71
C ASP A 305 -3.59 9.81 1.20
N GLN A 306 -2.60 10.37 0.48
CA GLN A 306 -1.40 9.64 0.04
C GLN A 306 -0.61 9.09 1.23
N TYR A 307 -0.32 9.93 2.22
CA TYR A 307 0.41 9.51 3.42
C TYR A 307 -0.38 8.47 4.23
N ARG A 308 -1.69 8.69 4.42
CA ARG A 308 -2.56 7.77 5.17
C ARG A 308 -2.59 6.40 4.54
N GLY A 309 -2.76 6.30 3.21
CA GLY A 309 -2.79 5.02 2.50
C GLY A 309 -1.51 4.22 2.71
N ILE A 310 -0.35 4.85 2.55
CA ILE A 310 0.96 4.19 2.76
C ILE A 310 1.10 3.75 4.22
N VAL A 311 0.81 4.63 5.19
CA VAL A 311 0.95 4.28 6.60
C VAL A 311 0.00 3.15 6.97
N GLN A 312 -1.26 3.20 6.57
CA GLN A 312 -2.26 2.17 6.85
C GLN A 312 -1.84 0.82 6.28
N TYR A 313 -1.32 0.79 5.05
CA TYR A 313 -0.79 -0.42 4.44
C TYR A 313 0.36 -1.01 5.24
N TYR A 314 1.25 -0.19 5.81
CA TYR A 314 2.44 -0.67 6.53
C TYR A 314 2.27 -0.83 8.05
N LEU A 315 1.08 -0.58 8.63
CA LEU A 315 0.84 -0.61 10.08
C LEU A 315 1.13 -1.97 10.77
N LEU A 316 1.19 -3.07 10.02
CA LEU A 316 1.53 -4.39 10.55
C LEU A 316 3.03 -4.55 10.85
N ALA A 317 3.88 -3.71 10.23
CA ALA A 317 5.32 -3.78 10.37
C ALA A 317 5.78 -3.53 11.82
N THR A 318 6.93 -4.08 12.18
CA THR A 318 7.54 -3.84 13.50
C THR A 318 8.31 -2.53 13.54
N ASP A 319 8.79 -2.07 12.40
CA ASP A 319 9.59 -0.88 12.19
C ASP A 319 8.82 0.27 11.52
N VAL A 320 7.50 0.35 11.76
CA VAL A 320 6.62 1.43 11.26
C VAL A 320 7.17 2.83 11.55
N TRP A 321 7.94 2.98 12.64
CA TRP A 321 8.64 4.21 12.99
C TRP A 321 9.57 4.73 11.88
N ARG A 322 10.06 3.87 10.97
CA ARG A 322 10.87 4.29 9.80
C ARG A 322 10.10 5.22 8.86
N LEU A 323 8.77 5.13 8.83
CA LEU A 323 7.92 6.05 8.07
C LEU A 323 7.92 7.48 8.63
N THR A 324 8.57 7.73 9.78
CA THR A 324 8.81 9.10 10.28
C THR A 324 9.58 9.94 9.28
N ARG A 325 10.50 9.35 8.51
CA ARG A 325 11.20 10.04 7.42
C ARG A 325 10.22 10.47 6.33
N LEU A 326 9.36 9.56 5.88
CA LEU A 326 8.33 9.87 4.88
C LEU A 326 7.39 10.97 5.39
N ARG A 327 6.96 10.89 6.65
CA ARG A 327 6.15 11.93 7.29
C ARG A 327 6.84 13.28 7.20
N TRP A 328 8.10 13.37 7.64
CA TRP A 328 8.86 14.62 7.64
C TRP A 328 9.04 15.18 6.23
N VAL A 329 9.38 14.34 5.25
CA VAL A 329 9.55 14.75 3.84
C VAL A 329 8.23 15.28 3.26
N ALA A 330 7.13 14.53 3.43
CA ALA A 330 5.82 14.91 2.90
C ALA A 330 5.25 16.16 3.60
N GLU A 331 5.43 16.28 4.92
CA GLU A 331 5.07 17.46 5.71
C GLU A 331 5.82 18.70 5.24
N THR A 332 7.14 18.60 5.10
CA THR A 332 7.98 19.73 4.65
C THR A 332 7.60 20.15 3.23
N SER A 333 7.39 19.19 2.32
CA SER A 333 6.97 19.45 0.93
C SER A 333 5.58 20.10 0.86
N MET A 334 4.62 19.64 1.67
CA MET A 334 3.28 20.23 1.77
C MET A 334 3.33 21.67 2.26
N LEU A 335 4.06 21.94 3.35
CA LEU A 335 4.17 23.29 3.91
C LEU A 335 4.88 24.24 2.94
N LYS A 336 5.91 23.78 2.22
CA LYS A 336 6.55 24.54 1.15
C LYS A 336 5.60 24.86 -0.01
N THR A 337 4.74 23.90 -0.38
CA THR A 337 3.72 24.08 -1.42
C THR A 337 2.72 25.17 -1.03
N LEU A 338 2.23 25.14 0.22
CA LEU A 338 1.33 26.17 0.75
C LEU A 338 2.03 27.54 0.93
N ALA A 339 3.28 27.54 1.40
CA ALA A 339 4.08 28.76 1.55
C ALA A 339 4.35 29.46 0.22
N ALA A 340 4.68 28.69 -0.83
CA ALA A 340 4.83 29.21 -2.18
C ALA A 340 3.52 29.81 -2.72
N LYS A 341 2.37 29.12 -2.52
CA LYS A 341 1.05 29.60 -2.93
C LYS A 341 0.70 30.95 -2.27
N HIS A 342 0.90 31.06 -0.95
CA HIS A 342 0.53 32.24 -0.17
C HIS A 342 1.62 33.33 -0.12
N SER A 343 2.73 33.16 -0.85
CA SER A 343 3.90 34.06 -0.77
C SER A 343 4.36 34.30 0.68
N SER A 344 4.38 33.24 1.49
CA SER A 344 4.67 33.29 2.92
C SER A 344 5.84 32.37 3.27
N THR A 345 6.26 32.38 4.53
CA THR A 345 7.30 31.46 5.03
C THR A 345 6.68 30.16 5.53
N VAL A 346 7.44 29.07 5.43
CA VAL A 346 7.04 27.75 5.94
C VAL A 346 6.62 27.82 7.41
N SER A 347 7.32 28.59 8.24
CA SER A 347 7.01 28.74 9.66
C SER A 347 5.66 29.42 9.90
N LYS A 348 5.32 30.47 9.14
CA LYS A 348 4.02 31.16 9.25
C LYS A 348 2.86 30.25 8.84
N ILE A 349 3.03 29.52 7.74
CA ILE A 349 2.05 28.53 7.29
C ILE A 349 1.89 27.39 8.29
N ALA A 350 3.01 26.87 8.82
CA ALA A 350 2.97 25.81 9.82
C ALA A 350 2.20 26.26 11.06
N ALA A 351 2.42 27.49 11.54
CA ALA A 351 1.66 28.05 12.65
C ALA A 351 0.16 28.20 12.32
N LYS A 352 -0.18 28.69 11.12
CA LYS A 352 -1.56 28.92 10.67
C LYS A 352 -2.40 27.64 10.63
N TYR A 353 -1.88 26.55 10.06
CA TYR A 353 -2.62 25.29 9.91
C TYR A 353 -2.39 24.32 11.07
N ARG A 354 -1.66 24.71 12.13
CA ARG A 354 -1.36 23.82 13.27
C ARG A 354 -2.63 23.49 14.04
N ALA A 355 -2.91 22.21 14.19
CA ALA A 355 -3.98 21.70 15.05
C ALA A 355 -3.44 20.63 16.00
N LYS A 356 -4.15 20.41 17.11
CA LYS A 356 -3.90 19.32 18.06
C LYS A 356 -5.07 18.34 18.01
N ILE A 357 -4.77 17.05 17.89
CA ILE A 357 -5.78 15.98 17.86
C ILE A 357 -5.51 15.00 18.99
N GLN A 358 -6.59 14.60 19.68
CA GLN A 358 -6.57 13.49 20.62
C GLN A 358 -6.48 12.18 19.82
N THR A 359 -5.37 11.45 19.97
CA THR A 359 -5.24 10.09 19.44
C THR A 359 -5.32 9.09 20.60
N PRO A 360 -5.56 7.79 20.34
CA PRO A 360 -5.55 6.76 21.39
C PRO A 360 -4.26 6.71 22.22
N ASN A 361 -3.16 7.27 21.68
CA ASN A 361 -1.84 7.30 22.33
C ASN A 361 -1.46 8.72 22.81
N GLY A 362 -2.44 9.61 22.99
CA GLY A 362 -2.26 10.98 23.48
C GLY A 362 -2.43 12.08 22.42
N ILE A 363 -2.24 13.33 22.84
CA ILE A 363 -2.37 14.52 22.00
C ILE A 363 -1.23 14.55 20.98
N ARG A 364 -1.56 14.73 19.70
CA ARG A 364 -0.57 14.88 18.62
C ARG A 364 -0.82 16.14 17.81
N THR A 365 0.25 16.80 17.38
CA THR A 365 0.17 17.90 16.43
C THR A 365 -0.08 17.37 15.02
N CYS A 366 -0.97 18.03 14.30
CA CYS A 366 -1.29 17.77 12.90
C CYS A 366 -1.50 19.10 12.16
N PHE A 367 -1.65 19.04 10.85
CA PHE A 367 -2.00 20.20 10.03
C PHE A 367 -3.40 20.02 9.46
N GLU A 368 -4.25 21.02 9.66
CA GLU A 368 -5.67 20.97 9.33
C GLU A 368 -6.07 22.18 8.49
N ALA A 369 -6.76 21.93 7.38
CA ALA A 369 -7.41 22.97 6.55
C ALA A 369 -8.93 22.75 6.59
N ARG A 370 -9.68 23.83 6.82
CA ARG A 370 -11.14 23.82 6.93
C ARG A 370 -11.76 24.66 5.82
N VAL A 371 -12.84 24.15 5.22
CA VAL A 371 -13.71 24.90 4.30
C VAL A 371 -15.12 24.86 4.86
N GLU A 372 -15.63 26.03 5.22
CA GLU A 372 -17.00 26.19 5.68
C GLU A 372 -17.98 26.05 4.51
N ARG A 373 -19.15 25.49 4.78
CA ARG A 373 -20.21 25.27 3.80
C ARG A 373 -21.52 25.75 4.40
N ASP A 374 -22.22 26.65 3.71
CA ASP A 374 -23.53 27.12 4.16
C ASP A 374 -24.49 25.94 4.39
N GLY A 375 -25.01 25.86 5.62
CA GLY A 375 -25.95 24.83 6.05
C GLY A 375 -25.40 23.40 6.14
N LYS A 376 -24.08 23.18 6.01
CA LYS A 376 -23.46 21.84 6.08
C LYS A 376 -22.24 21.82 6.99
N GLN A 377 -21.92 20.63 7.51
CA GLN A 377 -20.71 20.43 8.30
C GLN A 377 -19.46 20.84 7.48
N PRO A 378 -18.51 21.56 8.10
CA PRO A 378 -17.32 22.05 7.42
C PRO A 378 -16.49 20.88 6.92
N LEU A 379 -15.91 21.04 5.72
CA LEU A 379 -14.96 20.07 5.22
C LEU A 379 -13.62 20.25 5.93
N VAL A 380 -13.13 19.17 6.54
CA VAL A 380 -11.86 19.18 7.27
C VAL A 380 -10.87 18.23 6.61
N ALA A 381 -9.79 18.78 6.05
CA ALA A 381 -8.66 18.03 5.52
C ALA A 381 -7.55 17.99 6.56
N ARG A 382 -6.95 16.81 6.76
CA ARG A 382 -5.94 16.59 7.80
C ARG A 382 -4.72 15.85 7.25
N PHE A 383 -3.55 16.40 7.54
CA PHE A 383 -2.27 15.72 7.38
C PHE A 383 -1.65 15.40 8.75
N GLY A 384 -1.19 14.16 8.92
CA GLY A 384 -0.60 13.68 10.18
C GLY A 384 -1.63 13.09 11.15
N GLY A 385 -1.32 13.11 12.44
CA GLY A 385 -2.20 12.58 13.50
C GLY A 385 -2.34 11.06 13.56
N ILE A 386 -1.67 10.30 12.67
CA ILE A 386 -1.68 8.83 12.69
C ILE A 386 -0.58 8.32 13.63
N PRO A 387 -0.89 7.50 14.65
CA PRO A 387 0.13 6.84 15.44
C PRO A 387 0.95 5.87 14.58
N LEU A 388 2.25 6.14 14.42
CA LEU A 388 3.23 5.21 13.85
C LEU A 388 3.59 4.09 14.84
N ALA A 389 2.56 3.44 15.36
CA ALA A 389 2.67 2.33 16.30
C ALA A 389 2.08 1.08 15.63
N ARG A 390 2.79 -0.04 15.76
CA ARG A 390 2.37 -1.32 15.17
C ARG A 390 0.97 -1.69 15.66
N ARG A 391 0.07 -2.03 14.73
CA ARG A 391 -1.26 -2.56 15.03
C ARG A 391 -1.39 -3.95 14.43
N LYS A 392 -1.48 -4.98 15.27
CA LYS A 392 -1.56 -6.38 14.83
C LYS A 392 -2.85 -6.70 14.07
N THR A 393 -3.93 -5.96 14.33
CA THR A 393 -5.26 -6.12 13.73
C THR A 393 -5.62 -4.98 12.78
N ALA A 394 -4.63 -4.35 12.13
CA ALA A 394 -4.90 -3.28 11.18
C ALA A 394 -5.78 -3.78 10.03
N VAL A 395 -6.97 -3.19 9.87
CA VAL A 395 -7.84 -3.36 8.72
C VAL A 395 -7.47 -2.29 7.70
N LEU A 396 -7.24 -2.70 6.45
CA LEU A 396 -7.08 -1.77 5.33
C LEU A 396 -8.42 -1.09 5.08
N ILE A 397 -8.46 0.21 5.27
CA ILE A 397 -9.60 1.03 4.84
C ILE A 397 -9.14 1.65 3.52
N ASP A 398 -9.41 0.95 2.43
CA ASP A 398 -9.07 1.45 1.10
C ASP A 398 -10.03 2.59 0.75
N ARG A 399 -9.57 3.83 0.91
CA ARG A 399 -10.30 4.99 0.41
C ARG A 399 -9.77 5.23 -0.98
N VAL A 400 -10.63 5.03 -1.98
CA VAL A 400 -10.34 5.41 -3.36
C VAL A 400 -9.82 6.85 -3.33
N ILE A 401 -8.54 7.01 -3.69
CA ILE A 401 -7.95 8.33 -3.86
C ILE A 401 -8.73 8.95 -5.01
N GLN A 402 -9.65 9.85 -4.69
CA GLN A 402 -10.29 10.69 -5.68
C GLN A 402 -9.14 11.35 -6.45
N PRO A 403 -8.96 11.06 -7.76
CA PRO A 403 -7.92 11.70 -8.52
C PRO A 403 -8.09 13.19 -8.31
N VAL A 404 -6.97 13.89 -8.07
CA VAL A 404 -6.96 15.35 -8.00
C VAL A 404 -7.76 15.80 -9.21
N PRO A 405 -8.92 16.46 -9.03
CA PRO A 405 -9.67 16.93 -10.18
C PRO A 405 -8.68 17.79 -10.94
N TYR A 406 -8.28 17.33 -12.13
CA TYR A 406 -7.53 18.16 -13.06
C TYR A 406 -8.27 19.48 -13.05
N PRO A 407 -7.61 20.61 -12.75
CA PRO A 407 -8.31 21.86 -12.54
C PRO A 407 -9.14 22.08 -13.79
N ARG A 408 -10.46 21.83 -13.69
CA ARG A 408 -11.39 22.29 -14.69
C ARG A 408 -11.11 23.77 -14.69
N LYS A 409 -10.58 24.25 -15.82
CA LYS A 409 -10.06 25.61 -16.01
C LYS A 409 -10.94 26.52 -15.16
N GLU A 410 -10.41 27.10 -14.09
CA GLU A 410 -11.16 27.90 -13.12
C GLU A 410 -12.04 28.95 -13.85
N LEU A 411 -11.51 29.43 -14.97
CA LEU A 411 -12.19 30.26 -15.95
C LEU A 411 -13.53 29.68 -16.46
N THR A 412 -13.60 28.38 -16.76
CA THR A 412 -14.82 27.69 -17.19
C THR A 412 -15.87 27.66 -16.08
N ILE A 413 -15.47 27.51 -14.82
CA ILE A 413 -16.42 27.58 -13.69
C ILE A 413 -16.95 29.01 -13.55
N ARG A 414 -16.07 30.02 -13.64
CA ARG A 414 -16.43 31.44 -13.58
C ARG A 414 -17.34 31.85 -14.74
N LEU A 415 -17.05 31.40 -15.96
CA LEU A 415 -17.90 31.57 -17.14
C LEU A 415 -19.28 30.93 -16.97
N ARG A 416 -19.34 29.71 -16.41
CA ARG A 416 -20.60 29.00 -16.15
C ARG A 416 -21.47 29.66 -15.08
N ARG A 417 -20.90 30.45 -14.18
CA ARG A 417 -21.68 31.24 -13.20
C ARG A 417 -22.51 32.33 -13.87
N GLY A 418 -22.14 32.75 -15.10
CA GLY A 418 -22.89 33.76 -15.86
C GLY A 418 -23.00 35.11 -15.15
N ARG A 419 -22.13 35.39 -14.18
CA ARG A 419 -22.17 36.59 -13.35
C ARG A 419 -20.96 37.47 -13.64
N CYS A 420 -21.19 38.74 -13.90
CA CYS A 420 -20.12 39.73 -14.08
C CYS A 420 -19.37 39.91 -12.76
N GLU A 421 -18.04 39.86 -12.78
CA GLU A 421 -17.22 40.07 -11.58
C GLU A 421 -17.02 41.56 -11.26
N LEU A 422 -17.41 42.47 -12.17
CA LEU A 422 -17.29 43.91 -12.00
C LEU A 422 -18.59 44.54 -11.48
N CYS A 423 -19.72 44.24 -12.10
CA CYS A 423 -21.04 44.79 -11.72
C CYS A 423 -21.94 43.78 -11.00
N GLU A 424 -21.48 42.55 -10.79
CA GLU A 424 -22.23 41.49 -10.08
C GLU A 424 -23.57 41.05 -10.72
N GLU A 425 -23.93 41.55 -11.90
CA GLU A 425 -25.15 41.16 -12.60
C GLU A 425 -25.01 39.82 -13.34
N VAL A 426 -26.14 39.11 -13.48
CA VAL A 426 -26.23 37.86 -14.25
C VAL A 426 -26.51 38.22 -15.71
N ALA A 427 -25.53 37.97 -16.59
CA ALA A 427 -25.60 38.35 -18.00
C ALA A 427 -24.74 37.43 -18.88
N LYS A 428 -24.79 37.62 -20.21
CA LYS A 428 -23.88 36.95 -21.13
C LYS A 428 -22.46 37.48 -20.91
N VAL A 429 -21.60 36.63 -20.36
CA VAL A 429 -20.24 36.98 -19.93
C VAL A 429 -19.18 36.69 -20.99
N GLN A 430 -18.12 37.51 -21.00
CA GLN A 430 -16.92 37.42 -21.82
C GLN A 430 -15.68 37.42 -20.92
N VAL A 431 -14.53 36.98 -21.44
CA VAL A 431 -13.26 36.94 -20.68
C VAL A 431 -12.36 38.08 -21.13
N HIS A 432 -12.09 39.01 -20.21
CA HIS A 432 -11.02 39.97 -20.38
C HIS A 432 -9.69 39.35 -19.90
N GLN A 433 -8.63 39.42 -20.72
CA GLN A 433 -7.32 38.83 -20.39
C GLN A 433 -6.17 39.81 -20.60
N ILE A 434 -5.22 39.82 -19.66
CA ILE A 434 -4.00 40.63 -19.70
C ILE A 434 -2.77 39.73 -19.81
N ARG A 435 -1.74 40.19 -20.52
CA ARG A 435 -0.50 39.42 -20.77
C ARG A 435 0.33 39.24 -19.49
N LYS A 436 0.54 40.30 -18.70
CA LYS A 436 1.34 40.28 -17.46
C LYS A 436 0.66 41.07 -16.32
N LEU A 437 0.60 40.50 -15.12
CA LEU A 437 0.07 41.18 -13.91
C LEU A 437 0.87 42.44 -13.55
N ALA A 438 2.18 42.46 -13.87
CA ALA A 438 3.04 43.63 -13.68
C ALA A 438 2.60 44.85 -14.52
N GLN A 439 1.75 44.68 -15.54
CA GLN A 439 1.19 45.79 -16.31
C GLN A 439 0.13 46.58 -15.50
N LEU A 440 -0.42 45.97 -14.44
CA LEU A 440 -1.40 46.59 -13.53
C LEU A 440 -0.73 47.36 -12.38
N THR A 441 0.60 47.40 -12.29
CA THR A 441 1.34 48.01 -11.16
C THR A 441 2.21 49.19 -11.59
N ARG A 442 1.89 49.80 -12.75
CA ARG A 442 2.57 51.03 -13.18
C ARG A 442 2.09 52.21 -12.33
N SER A 443 3.03 52.66 -11.51
CA SER A 443 3.14 53.86 -10.69
C SER A 443 2.19 55.02 -11.02
N GLY A 444 1.42 55.46 -10.02
CA GLY A 444 1.12 56.88 -9.81
C GLY A 444 -0.25 57.42 -10.23
N THR A 445 -1.18 56.62 -10.73
CA THR A 445 -2.54 57.10 -11.09
C THR A 445 -3.61 56.17 -10.55
N ASP A 446 -4.77 56.73 -10.18
CA ASP A 446 -5.95 56.00 -9.70
C ASP A 446 -6.24 54.81 -10.61
N LEU A 447 -6.06 53.60 -10.07
CA LEU A 447 -6.30 52.38 -10.83
C LEU A 447 -7.80 52.27 -11.16
N PRO A 448 -8.16 52.01 -12.42
CA PRO A 448 -9.54 51.67 -12.77
C PRO A 448 -10.04 50.52 -11.89
N ALA A 449 -11.32 50.55 -11.51
CA ALA A 449 -11.92 49.57 -10.59
C ALA A 449 -11.66 48.11 -11.02
N TRP A 450 -11.67 47.84 -12.32
CA TRP A 450 -11.38 46.51 -12.88
C TRP A 450 -9.90 46.09 -12.69
N ALA A 451 -8.96 47.03 -12.80
CA ALA A 451 -7.52 46.80 -12.67
C ALA A 451 -7.15 46.54 -11.20
N ALA A 452 -7.73 47.31 -10.28
CA ALA A 452 -7.62 47.09 -8.83
C ALA A 452 -8.20 45.73 -8.42
N LEU A 453 -9.34 45.33 -9.00
CA LEU A 453 -9.96 44.04 -8.75
C LEU A 453 -9.08 42.87 -9.24
N MET A 454 -8.51 42.96 -10.46
CA MET A 454 -7.59 41.96 -10.99
C MET A 454 -6.28 41.86 -10.19
N ALA A 455 -5.75 42.98 -9.71
CA ALA A 455 -4.58 43.03 -8.84
C ALA A 455 -4.86 42.40 -7.47
N ARG A 456 -6.01 42.71 -6.85
CA ARG A 456 -6.47 42.12 -5.59
C ARG A 456 -6.66 40.61 -5.69
N MET A 457 -7.24 40.13 -6.80
CA MET A 457 -7.40 38.70 -7.07
C MET A 457 -6.10 38.01 -7.51
N ARG A 458 -5.06 38.77 -7.88
CA ARG A 458 -3.81 38.27 -8.50
C ARG A 458 -4.07 37.37 -9.72
N ARG A 459 -5.02 37.73 -10.57
CA ARG A 459 -5.43 36.94 -11.76
C ARG A 459 -5.26 37.72 -13.05
N LYS A 460 -4.84 37.03 -14.12
CA LYS A 460 -4.70 37.60 -15.48
C LYS A 460 -6.00 37.65 -16.27
N THR A 461 -7.08 37.08 -15.73
CA THR A 461 -8.38 36.96 -16.41
C THR A 461 -9.49 37.49 -15.51
N LEU A 462 -10.41 38.26 -16.10
CA LEU A 462 -11.61 38.81 -15.47
C LEU A 462 -12.82 38.38 -16.30
N VAL A 463 -13.89 37.90 -15.64
CA VAL A 463 -15.13 37.53 -16.32
C VAL A 463 -16.11 38.69 -16.19
N VAL A 464 -16.49 39.29 -17.31
CA VAL A 464 -17.29 40.53 -17.35
C VAL A 464 -18.45 40.40 -18.32
N CYS A 465 -19.55 41.12 -18.09
CA CYS A 465 -20.61 41.26 -19.09
C CYS A 465 -20.11 42.12 -20.27
N GLN A 466 -20.83 42.08 -21.39
CA GLN A 466 -20.47 42.84 -22.59
C GLN A 466 -20.33 44.36 -22.34
N PRO A 467 -21.25 45.04 -21.63
CA PRO A 467 -21.09 46.47 -21.30
C PRO A 467 -19.83 46.79 -20.50
N CYS A 468 -19.52 45.96 -19.49
CA CYS A 468 -18.29 46.13 -18.71
C CYS A 468 -17.03 45.81 -19.53
N HIS A 469 -17.11 44.86 -20.47
CA HIS A 469 -15.99 44.56 -21.37
C HIS A 469 -15.68 45.73 -22.29
N GLU A 470 -16.71 46.35 -22.86
CA GLU A 470 -16.59 47.55 -23.70
C GLU A 470 -16.06 48.74 -22.88
N ALA A 471 -16.54 48.94 -21.64
CA ALA A 471 -16.01 49.98 -20.75
C ALA A 471 -14.51 49.83 -20.45
N ILE A 472 -14.03 48.59 -20.29
CA ILE A 472 -12.60 48.30 -20.08
C ILE A 472 -11.77 48.66 -21.32
N HIS A 473 -12.25 48.40 -22.53
CA HIS A 473 -11.54 48.72 -23.78
C HIS A 473 -11.61 50.21 -24.14
N ASN A 474 -12.72 50.87 -23.82
CA ASN A 474 -12.94 52.28 -24.17
C ASN A 474 -12.38 53.26 -23.12
N GLY A 475 -11.78 52.77 -22.02
CA GLY A 475 -11.11 53.61 -21.02
C GLY A 475 -12.06 54.45 -20.15
N HIS A 476 -13.36 54.22 -20.19
CA HIS A 476 -14.32 54.92 -19.35
C HIS A 476 -14.46 54.25 -17.97
N PRO A 477 -14.49 55.01 -16.87
CA PRO A 477 -14.89 54.47 -15.58
C PRO A 477 -16.34 54.00 -15.72
N SER A 478 -16.58 52.71 -15.56
CA SER A 478 -17.94 52.16 -15.57
C SER A 478 -18.76 52.89 -14.50
N ALA A 479 -19.74 53.68 -14.95
CA ALA A 479 -20.77 54.24 -14.10
C ALA A 479 -21.60 53.08 -13.54
N ASN A 480 -21.20 52.62 -12.35
CA ASN A 480 -22.02 52.03 -11.29
C ASN A 480 -21.05 51.38 -10.29
N ALA A 481 -20.39 52.23 -9.52
CA ALA A 481 -19.97 51.91 -8.17
C ALA A 481 -20.92 52.67 -7.25
N ALA A 482 -22.01 52.01 -6.85
CA ALA A 482 -22.85 52.35 -5.72
C ALA A 482 -23.12 51.06 -4.95
#